data_AF-A0A949DS82-F1
#
_entry.id   AF-A0A949DS82-F1
#
_cell.length_a   1.000
_cell.length_b   1.000
_cell.length_c   1.000
_cell.angle_alpha   90.00
_cell.angle_beta   90.00
_cell.angle_gamma   90.00
#
_symmetry.space_group_name_H-M   'P 1'
#
loop_
_entity.id
_entity.type
_entity.pdbx_description
1 polymer ?
#
loop_
_entity_poly.entity_id
_entity_poly.type
_entity_poly.pdbx_seq_one_letter_code
_entity_poly.pdbx_strand_id
1 'polypeptide(L)' 'MNNNFIIEGTIADVVNGQFFKGGLEVSHGIISRIYKKADVPDQFILPGLIDAHIHIES' A
#
# COMPACT_ATOMS: atom_id res chain seq x y z
N MET A 1 -17.83 -8.93 -0.81
CA MET A 1 -16.57 -9.66 -1.08
C MET A 1 -15.70 -9.54 0.16
N ASN A 2 -15.26 -10.66 0.74
CA ASN A 2 -14.35 -10.62 1.90
C ASN A 2 -12.94 -10.34 1.39
N ASN A 3 -12.57 -9.06 1.32
CA ASN A 3 -11.26 -8.62 0.83
C ASN A 3 -10.29 -8.52 2.00
N ASN A 4 -10.07 -9.65 2.67
CA ASN A 4 -9.09 -9.76 3.74
C ASN A 4 -7.80 -10.36 3.16
N PHE A 5 -6.71 -9.60 3.20
CA PHE A 5 -5.44 -10.05 2.65
C PHE A 5 -4.26 -9.36 3.33
N ILE A 6 -3.07 -9.93 3.13
CA ILE A 6 -1.80 -9.39 3.60
C ILE A 6 -0.92 -9.16 2.37
N ILE A 7 -0.26 -8.01 2.32
CA ILE A 7 0.77 -7.71 1.30
C ILE A 7 2.04 -7.30 2.03
N GLU A 8 3.18 -7.81 1.58
CA GLU A 8 4.50 -7.52 2.12
C GLU A 8 5.42 -6.99 1.03
N GLY A 9 6.31 -6.06 1.37
CA GLY A 9 7.23 -5.44 0.43
C GLY A 9 7.92 -4.22 1.02
N THR A 10 8.55 -3.43 0.16
CA THR A 10 9.09 -2.12 0.51
C THR A 10 7.96 -1.09 0.43
N ILE A 11 7.50 -0.61 1.58
CA ILE A 11 6.41 0.35 1.72
C ILE A 11 6.96 1.76 1.51
N ALA A 12 6.30 2.51 0.63
CA ALA A 12 6.54 3.94 0.44
C ALA A 12 5.72 4.76 1.44
N ASP A 13 6.40 5.30 2.44
CA ASP A 13 5.82 6.24 3.40
C ASP A 13 5.93 7.65 2.83
N VAL A 14 4.94 8.03 2.03
CA VAL A 14 4.88 9.32 1.34
C VAL A 14 4.69 10.51 2.29
N VAL A 15 4.24 10.25 3.52
CA VAL A 15 4.07 11.30 4.54
C VAL A 15 5.42 11.65 5.17
N ASN A 16 6.22 10.64 5.51
CA ASN A 16 7.54 10.83 6.11
C ASN A 16 8.69 10.86 5.09
N GLY A 17 8.42 10.64 3.81
CA GLY A 17 9.43 10.67 2.74
C GLY A 17 10.46 9.56 2.82
N GLN A 18 10.06 8.36 3.28
CA GLN A 18 10.97 7.23 3.49
C GLN A 18 10.44 5.93 2.87
N PHE A 19 11.34 4.99 2.66
CA PHE A 19 11.01 3.61 2.33
C PHE A 19 11.37 2.69 3.50
N PHE A 20 10.50 1.75 3.82
CA PHE A 20 10.81 0.71 4.80
C PHE A 20 10.22 -0.64 4.42
N LYS A 21 10.91 -1.72 4.80
CA LYS A 21 10.43 -3.09 4.59
C LYS A 21 9.36 -3.45 5.62
N GLY A 22 8.25 -3.99 5.16
CA GLY A 22 7.11 -4.27 6.02
C GLY A 22 5.97 -5.01 5.33
N GLY A 23 4.85 -5.09 6.04
CA GLY A 23 3.60 -5.59 5.51
C GLY A 23 2.41 -4.81 6.02
N LEU A 24 1.29 -4.98 5.32
CA LEU A 24 0.00 -4.42 5.69
C LEU A 24 -1.07 -5.51 5.72
N GLU A 25 -1.96 -5.39 6.69
CA GLU A 25 -3.17 -6.21 6.79
C GLU A 25 -4.34 -5.35 6.32
N VAL A 26 -5.11 -5.85 5.34
CA VAL A 26 -6.34 -5.22 4.87
C VAL A 26 -7.51 -6.06 5.33
N SER A 27 -8.51 -5.41 5.92
CA SER A 27 -9.77 -6.02 6.29
C SER A 27 -10.92 -5.17 5.80
N HIS A 28 -11.88 -5.79 5.10
CA HIS A 28 -13.05 -5.09 4.54
C HIS A 28 -12.67 -3.87 3.66
N GLY A 29 -11.56 -3.95 2.93
CA GLY A 29 -11.05 -2.85 2.08
C GLY A 29 -10.36 -1.72 2.83
N ILE A 30 -10.16 -1.84 4.15
CA ILE A 30 -9.47 -0.85 4.99
C ILE A 30 -8.17 -1.45 5.50
N ILE A 31 -7.09 -0.67 5.48
CA ILE A 31 -5.82 -1.06 6.11
C ILE A 31 -6.02 -1.06 7.63
N SER A 32 -5.99 -2.24 8.24
CA SER A 32 -6.16 -2.40 9.69
C SER A 32 -4.83 -2.33 10.44
N ARG A 33 -3.71 -2.62 9.77
CA ARG A 33 -2.39 -2.63 10.39
C ARG A 33 -1.29 -2.43 9.35
N ILE A 34 -0.22 -1.75 9.76
CA ILE A 34 1.05 -1.68 9.05
C ILE A 34 2.16 -2.08 10.04
N TYR A 35 3.10 -2.92 9.62
CA TYR A 35 4.19 -3.40 10.47
C TYR A 35 5.51 -3.47 9.71
N LYS A 36 6.63 -3.37 10.43
CA LYS A 36 7.98 -3.58 9.88
C LYS A 36 8.31 -5.08 9.83
N LYS A 37 9.02 -5.51 8.80
CA LYS A 37 9.51 -6.87 8.62
C LYS A 37 10.82 -6.84 7.84
N ALA A 38 11.82 -7.60 8.28
CA ALA A 38 13.17 -7.54 7.69
C ALA A 38 13.25 -8.22 6.31
N ASP A 39 12.57 -9.35 6.17
CA ASP A 39 12.52 -10.15 4.95
C ASP A 39 11.14 -10.05 4.31
N VAL A 40 11.09 -9.51 3.10
CA VAL A 40 9.87 -9.24 2.33
C VAL A 40 10.18 -9.48 0.85
N PRO A 41 9.17 -9.83 0.03
CA PRO A 41 9.36 -9.95 -1.42
C PRO A 41 9.93 -8.66 -2.04
N ASP A 42 10.69 -8.82 -3.13
CA ASP A 42 11.22 -7.70 -3.90
C ASP A 42 10.12 -7.02 -4.72
N GLN A 43 9.30 -6.22 -4.04
CA GLN A 43 8.24 -5.41 -4.61
C GLN A 43 8.00 -4.15 -3.78
N PHE A 44 7.43 -3.14 -4.42
CA PHE A 44 7.06 -1.89 -3.76
C PHE A 44 5.56 -1.84 -3.49
N ILE A 45 5.21 -1.28 -2.33
CA ILE A 45 3.83 -1.00 -1.94
C ILE A 45 3.69 0.52 -1.85
N LEU A 46 2.85 1.07 -2.72
CA LEU A 46 2.60 2.51 -2.86
C LEU A 46 1.09 2.77 -2.71
N PRO A 47 0.68 3.96 -2.23
CA PRO A 47 -0.69 4.42 -2.39
C PRO A 47 -1.08 4.40 -3.88
N GLY A 48 -2.36 4.10 -4.15
CA GLY A 48 -2.89 4.26 -5.50
C GLY A 48 -2.74 5.70 -5.97
N LEU A 49 -2.33 5.89 -7.22
CA LEU A 49 -2.28 7.23 -7.81
C LEU A 49 -3.70 7.78 -7.93
N ILE A 50 -3.85 9.08 -7.67
CA ILE A 50 -5.11 9.80 -7.81
C ILE A 50 -4.92 10.81 -8.94
N ASP A 51 -5.74 10.70 -9.98
CA ASP A 51 -5.85 11.73 -11.00
C ASP A 51 -6.80 12.82 -10.51
N ALA A 52 -6.29 14.05 -10.39
CA ALA A 52 -7.05 15.19 -9.91
C ALA A 52 -7.94 15.82 -10.99
N HIS A 53 -7.69 15.51 -12.26
CA HIS A 53 -8.41 16.14 -13.36
C HIS A 53 -8.36 15.28 -14.62
N ILE A 54 -9.47 14.59 -14.87
CA ILE A 54 -9.68 13.81 -16.08
C ILE A 54 -11.06 14.11 -16.66
N HIS A 55 -11.12 14.26 -17.98
CA HIS A 55 -12.36 14.12 -18.74
C HIS A 55 -12.30 12.75 -19.38
N ILE A 56 -13.15 11.81 -18.94
CA ILE A 56 -13.11 10.42 -19.42
C ILE A 56 -13.56 10.35 -20.89
N GLU A 57 -14.46 11.25 -21.30
CA GLU A 57 -15.04 11.33 -22.64
C GLU A 57 -14.47 12.47 -23.51
N SER A 58 -13.20 12.88 -23.36
CA SER A 58 -12.60 13.88 -24.27
C SER A 58 -12.42 13.37 -25.70
#